data_AF-A0A3D4EHU9-F1
#
_entry.id   AF-A0A3D4EHU9-F1
#
_cell.length_a   1.000
_cell.length_b   1.000
_cell.length_c   1.000
_cell.angle_alpha   90.00
_cell.angle_beta   90.00
_cell.angle_gamma   90.00
#
_symmetry.space_group_name_H-M   'P 1'
#
loop_
_entity.id
_entity.type
_entity.pdbx_description
1 polymer ?
#
loop_
_entity_poly.entity_id
_entity_poly.type
_entity_poly.pdbx_seq_one_letter_code
_entity_poly.pdbx_strand_id
1 'polypeptide(L)' 'GIYINAVDTGWVTDEDPVALAQKKVEEHDFQPPLDIVDGAARVVDPLFDGINTGKHWSGKFLKDYFPIDW' A
#
# COMPACT_ATOMS: atom_id res chain seq x y z
N GLY A 1 12.08 12.78 15.82
CA GLY A 1 10.93 12.53 16.71
C GLY A 1 10.32 11.18 16.36
N ILE A 2 9.15 10.85 16.91
CA ILE A 2 8.33 9.72 16.46
C ILE A 2 7.21 10.29 15.60
N TYR A 3 7.07 9.78 14.37
CA TYR A 3 6.06 10.22 13.41
C TYR A 3 5.23 9.01 13.02
N ILE A 4 3.90 9.15 13.08
CA ILE A 4 2.96 8.04 12.85
C ILE A 4 2.01 8.47 11.74
N ASN A 5 1.83 7.61 10.73
CA ASN A 5 0.90 7.82 9.63
C ASN A 5 0.20 6.49 9.32
N ALA A 6 -0.96 6.57 8.66
CA ALA A 6 -1.63 5.44 8.04
C ALA A 6 -1.44 5.50 6.52
N VAL A 7 -1.29 4.35 5.86
CA VAL A 7 -1.09 4.25 4.41
C VAL A 7 -2.04 3.19 3.85
N ASP A 8 -2.81 3.55 2.83
CA ASP A 8 -3.56 2.63 1.98
C ASP A 8 -2.65 2.13 0.86
N THR A 9 -2.35 0.83 0.88
CA THR A 9 -1.52 0.16 -0.14
C THR A 9 -2.25 0.01 -1.47
N GLY A 10 -3.58 0.18 -1.49
CA GLY A 10 -4.42 -0.30 -2.57
C GLY A 10 -4.57 -1.82 -2.55
N TRP A 11 -5.20 -2.34 -3.61
CA TRP A 11 -5.50 -3.78 -3.70
C TRP A 11 -4.33 -4.57 -4.26
N VAL A 12 -3.55 -5.16 -3.36
CA VAL A 12 -2.30 -5.88 -3.66
C VAL A 12 -2.37 -7.40 -3.51
N THR A 13 -3.46 -7.91 -2.92
CA THR A 13 -3.67 -9.35 -2.64
C THR A 13 -5.13 -9.74 -2.84
N ASP A 14 -5.39 -10.93 -3.38
CA ASP A 14 -6.74 -11.53 -3.28
C ASP A 14 -6.95 -12.00 -1.83
N GLU A 15 -7.93 -11.42 -1.15
CA GLU A 15 -8.22 -11.67 0.27
C GLU A 15 -9.11 -12.91 0.50
N ASP A 16 -9.54 -13.58 -0.57
CA ASP A 16 -10.22 -14.86 -0.46
C ASP A 16 -9.30 -15.93 0.17
N PRO A 17 -9.89 -16.99 0.77
CA PRO A 17 -9.13 -18.14 1.23
C PRO A 17 -8.16 -18.65 0.16
N VAL A 18 -6.93 -18.99 0.57
CA VAL A 18 -5.83 -19.30 -0.36
C VAL A 18 -6.18 -20.30 -1.46
N ALA A 19 -6.97 -21.33 -1.15
CA ALA A 19 -7.41 -22.32 -2.12
C ALA A 19 -8.35 -21.75 -3.20
N LEU A 20 -9.20 -20.78 -2.84
CA LEU A 20 -10.09 -20.10 -3.78
C LEU A 20 -9.32 -19.08 -4.62
N ALA A 21 -8.45 -18.28 -3.99
CA ALA A 21 -7.59 -17.33 -4.70
C ALA A 21 -6.72 -18.04 -5.75
N GLN A 22 -6.06 -19.15 -5.38
CA GLN A 22 -5.28 -19.98 -6.29
C GLN A 22 -6.12 -20.52 -7.46
N LYS A 23 -7.33 -21.02 -7.17
CA LYS A 23 -8.24 -21.51 -8.20
C LYS A 23 -8.61 -20.42 -9.21
N LYS A 24 -8.87 -19.19 -8.76
CA LYS A 24 -9.15 -18.05 -9.67
C LYS A 24 -7.94 -17.68 -10.53
N VAL A 25 -6.73 -17.75 -9.98
CA VAL A 25 -5.51 -17.53 -10.78
C VAL A 25 -5.43 -18.58 -11.90
N GLU A 26 -5.66 -19.85 -11.59
CA GLU A 26 -5.59 -20.95 -12.56
C GLU A 26 -6.72 -20.91 -13.62
N GLU A 27 -7.96 -20.62 -13.19
CA GLU A 27 -9.15 -20.70 -14.07
C GLU A 27 -9.47 -19.38 -14.80
N HIS A 28 -9.09 -18.25 -14.23
CA HIS A 28 -9.50 -16.92 -14.70
C HIS A 28 -8.33 -15.98 -14.96
N ASP A 29 -7.08 -16.44 -14.75
CA ASP A 29 -5.88 -15.58 -14.80
C ASP A 29 -6.11 -14.30 -13.98
N PHE A 30 -6.68 -14.50 -12.79
CA PHE A 30 -7.06 -13.38 -11.94
C PHE A 30 -5.88 -12.90 -11.12
N GLN A 31 -5.57 -11.61 -11.19
CA GLN A 31 -4.65 -10.94 -10.27
C GLN A 31 -5.21 -9.58 -9.83
N PRO A 32 -4.93 -9.13 -8.59
CA PRO A 32 -5.18 -7.76 -8.19
C PRO A 32 -4.43 -6.76 -9.10
N PRO A 33 -4.91 -5.51 -9.22
CA PRO A 33 -4.34 -4.52 -10.12
C PRO A 33 -2.95 -4.01 -9.70
N LEU A 34 -2.58 -4.21 -8.43
CA LEU A 34 -1.28 -3.85 -7.88
C LEU A 34 -0.61 -5.10 -7.31
N ASP A 35 0.70 -5.08 -7.25
CA ASP A 35 1.47 -6.15 -6.62
C ASP A 35 2.01 -5.77 -5.23
N ILE A 36 2.68 -6.73 -4.60
CA ILE A 36 3.32 -6.53 -3.28
C ILE A 36 4.40 -5.43 -3.30
N VAL A 37 5.08 -5.21 -4.42
CA VAL A 37 6.11 -4.18 -4.57
C VAL A 37 5.47 -2.80 -4.61
N ASP A 38 4.34 -2.64 -5.32
CA ASP A 38 3.55 -1.42 -5.33
C ASP A 38 3.07 -1.05 -3.91
N GLY A 39 2.55 -2.02 -3.18
CA GLY A 39 2.12 -1.83 -1.78
C GLY A 39 3.27 -1.42 -0.88
N ALA A 40 4.41 -2.12 -0.98
CA ALA A 40 5.61 -1.78 -0.21
C ALA A 40 6.13 -0.38 -0.52
N ALA A 41 6.17 0.01 -1.80
CA ALA A 41 6.60 1.34 -2.24
C ALA A 41 5.75 2.45 -1.60
N ARG A 42 4.44 2.26 -1.52
CA ARG A 42 3.52 3.21 -0.88
C ARG A 42 3.76 3.34 0.63
N VAL A 43 4.04 2.23 1.32
CA VAL A 43 4.34 2.23 2.77
C VAL A 43 5.65 2.97 3.08
N VAL A 44 6.67 2.81 2.25
CA VAL A 44 8.00 3.43 2.49
C VAL A 44 8.10 4.86 1.97
N ASP A 45 7.21 5.30 1.09
CA ASP A 45 7.22 6.65 0.52
C ASP A 45 7.30 7.78 1.57
N PRO A 46 6.43 7.87 2.60
CA PRO A 46 6.51 8.96 3.58
C PRO A 46 7.79 8.93 4.42
N LEU A 47 8.47 7.78 4.51
CA LEU A 47 9.79 7.68 5.14
C LEU A 47 10.86 8.31 4.23
N PHE A 48 10.90 7.92 2.96
CA PHE A 48 11.88 8.45 2.01
C PHE A 48 11.65 9.93 1.69
N ASP A 49 10.41 10.38 1.53
CA ASP A 49 10.08 11.79 1.38
C ASP A 49 10.58 12.60 2.58
N GLY A 50 10.38 12.09 3.81
CA GLY A 50 10.89 12.72 5.01
C GLY A 50 12.42 12.79 5.07
N ILE A 51 13.13 11.75 4.62
CA ILE A 51 14.60 11.74 4.51
C ILE A 51 15.07 12.76 3.47
N ASN A 52 14.43 12.80 2.30
CA ASN A 52 14.84 13.62 1.17
C ASN A 52 14.54 15.10 1.39
N THR A 53 13.44 15.44 2.08
CA THR A 53 12.99 16.82 2.29
C THR A 53 13.38 17.39 3.66
N GLY A 54 13.75 16.54 4.63
CA GLY A 54 13.93 16.91 6.03
C GLY A 54 12.61 17.23 6.76
N LYS A 55 11.45 16.98 6.14
CA LYS A 55 10.12 17.24 6.71
C LYS A 55 9.33 15.94 6.81
N HIS A 56 8.99 15.54 8.01
CA HIS A 56 8.26 14.31 8.24
C HIS A 56 6.75 14.53 8.30
N TRP A 57 6.03 13.67 7.59
CA TRP A 57 4.58 13.51 7.72
C TRP A 57 4.22 12.99 9.10
N SER A 58 3.14 13.48 9.69
CA SER A 58 2.65 12.99 10.99
C SER A 58 1.15 13.17 11.11
N GLY A 59 0.45 12.13 11.56
CA GLY A 59 -1.00 12.12 11.74
C GLY A 59 -1.78 12.16 10.43
N LYS A 60 -1.21 11.66 9.34
CA LYS A 60 -1.83 11.66 8.01
C LYS A 60 -2.30 10.26 7.61
N PHE A 61 -3.36 10.23 6.80
CA PHE A 61 -3.75 9.05 6.04
C PHE A 61 -3.37 9.29 4.58
N LEU A 62 -2.52 8.40 4.04
CA LEU A 62 -1.97 8.52 2.70
C LEU A 62 -2.60 7.48 1.79
N LYS A 63 -3.06 7.92 0.62
CA LYS A 63 -3.52 7.06 -0.47
C LYS A 63 -2.93 7.55 -1.77
N ASP A 64 -2.43 6.62 -2.58
CA ASP A 64 -1.78 6.94 -3.85
C ASP A 64 -0.68 8.02 -3.70
N TYR A 65 0.13 7.93 -2.63
CA TYR A 65 1.22 8.86 -2.27
C TYR A 65 0.80 10.25 -1.75
N PHE A 66 -0.49 10.52 -1.60
CA PHE A 66 -0.98 11.84 -1.17
C PHE A 66 -1.86 11.74 0.09
N PRO A 67 -1.91 12.80 0.92
CA PRO A 67 -2.82 12.84 2.05
C PRO A 67 -4.26 12.90 1.56
N ILE A 68 -5.11 12.10 2.18
CA ILE A 68 -6.56 12.15 2.00
C ILE A 68 -7.25 12.34 3.35
N ASP A 69 -8.53 12.70 3.30
CA ASP A 69 -9.38 12.74 4.48
C ASP A 69 -9.63 11.31 5.00
N TRP A 70 -9.79 11.21 6.32
CA TRP A 70 -10.09 9.96 7.03
C TRP A 70 -11.52 9.48 6.79
#